data_AF-A0A5C3QU56-F1
#
_entry.id   AF-A0A5C3QU56-F1
#
_cell.length_a   1.000
_cell.length_b   1.000
_cell.length_c   1.000
_cell.angle_alpha   90.00
_cell.angle_beta   90.00
_cell.angle_gamma   90.00
#
_symmetry.space_group_name_H-M   'P 1'
#
loop_
_entity.id
_entity.type
_entity.pdbx_description
1 polymer ?
#
loop_
_entity_poly.entity_id
_entity_poly.type
_entity_poly.pdbx_seq_one_letter_code
_entity_poly.pdbx_strand_id
1 'polypeptide(L)'
;MVSRKDHVKDLCTAPEEVLSMESSADDRLQFRHTIGDVFVEETYDIPVTRSALNLNLSAKLPELLDELTRACAENLDPHIADSVCDWTPLNPNTVIPRIICRASNRVFIGGPLFAMKTTSSS
;
A
#
# COMPACT_ATOMS: atom_id res chain seq x y z
N MET A 1 9.42 -10.76 22.66
CA MET A 1 8.61 -9.53 22.78
C MET A 1 9.48 -8.43 23.38
N VAL A 2 9.83 -7.39 22.62
CA VAL A 2 10.58 -6.26 23.17
C VAL A 2 9.60 -5.32 23.87
N SER A 3 9.75 -5.19 25.19
CA SER A 3 8.80 -4.45 26.04
C SER A 3 9.28 -3.06 26.45
N ARG A 4 10.54 -2.68 26.15
CA ARG A 4 11.15 -1.41 26.54
C ARG A 4 11.64 -0.65 25.32
N LYS A 5 11.41 0.68 25.30
CA LYS A 5 11.77 1.57 24.19
C LYS A 5 13.25 1.53 23.82
N ASP A 6 14.13 1.37 24.80
CA ASP A 6 15.58 1.38 24.59
C ASP A 6 16.07 0.24 23.68
N HIS A 7 15.41 -0.93 23.75
CA HIS A 7 15.74 -2.09 22.93
C HIS A 7 15.23 -2.02 21.49
N VAL A 8 14.36 -1.05 21.16
CA VAL A 8 13.93 -0.84 19.77
C VAL A 8 15.11 -0.38 18.92
N LYS A 9 15.96 0.50 19.48
CA LYS A 9 17.15 0.97 18.78
C LYS A 9 18.11 -0.18 18.52
N ASP A 10 18.36 -1.01 19.53
CA ASP A 10 19.23 -2.18 19.43
C ASP A 10 18.76 -3.14 18.32
N LEU A 11 17.44 -3.39 18.22
CA LEU A 11 16.86 -4.19 17.14
C LEU A 11 17.04 -3.53 15.76
N CYS A 12 16.76 -2.24 15.64
CA CYS A 12 16.84 -1.53 14.36
C CYS A 12 18.29 -1.37 13.85
N THR A 13 19.29 -1.42 14.74
CA THR A 13 20.71 -1.31 14.38
C THR A 13 21.44 -2.65 14.43
N ALA A 14 20.74 -3.76 14.69
CA ALA A 14 21.35 -5.08 14.71
C ALA A 14 21.93 -5.41 13.33
N PRO A 15 23.12 -6.06 13.27
CA PRO A 15 23.66 -6.57 12.03
C PRO A 15 22.73 -7.61 11.42
N GLU A 16 22.71 -7.69 10.09
CA GLU A 16 21.85 -8.63 9.36
C GLU A 16 22.19 -10.11 9.66
N GLU A 17 23.45 -10.40 10.02
CA GLU A 17 23.88 -11.74 10.45
C GLU A 17 23.25 -12.16 11.80
N VAL A 18 22.86 -11.19 12.63
CA VAL A 18 22.25 -11.42 13.95
C VAL A 18 20.73 -11.42 13.84
N LEU A 19 20.18 -10.52 13.04
CA LEU A 19 18.74 -10.38 12.80
C LEU A 19 18.49 -10.02 11.33
N SER A 20 17.88 -10.95 10.60
CA SER A 20 17.47 -10.72 9.21
C SER A 20 15.96 -10.47 9.14
N MET A 21 15.60 -9.27 8.70
CA MET A 21 14.20 -8.90 8.43
C MET A 21 13.65 -9.67 7.22
N GLU A 22 14.48 -9.91 6.21
CA GLU A 22 14.12 -10.62 4.99
C GLU A 22 13.68 -12.06 5.29
N SER A 23 14.51 -12.85 5.96
CA SER A 23 14.19 -14.24 6.33
C SER A 23 12.92 -14.33 7.19
N SER A 24 12.78 -13.45 8.18
CA SER A 24 11.60 -13.40 9.05
C SER A 24 10.34 -12.99 8.28
N ALA A 25 10.47 -12.12 7.27
CA ALA A 25 9.38 -11.70 6.43
C ALA A 25 8.98 -12.81 5.46
N ASP A 26 9.92 -13.52 4.85
CA ASP A 26 9.64 -14.67 3.98
C ASP A 26 8.95 -15.80 4.76
N ASP A 27 9.44 -16.13 5.96
CA ASP A 27 8.79 -17.12 6.82
C ASP A 27 7.33 -16.75 7.15
N ARG A 28 7.04 -15.46 7.36
CA ARG A 28 5.70 -15.02 7.79
C ARG A 28 4.75 -14.72 6.65
N LEU A 29 5.27 -14.17 5.54
CA LEU A 29 4.49 -13.72 4.39
C LEU A 29 4.49 -14.74 3.27
N GLN A 30 5.43 -15.68 3.28
CA GLN A 30 5.57 -16.75 2.29
C GLN A 30 5.58 -16.15 0.88
N PHE A 31 6.51 -15.23 0.61
CA PHE A 31 6.47 -14.34 -0.56
C PHE A 31 6.40 -15.09 -1.88
N ARG A 32 7.10 -16.22 -1.98
CA ARG A 32 7.01 -17.15 -3.11
C ARG A 32 5.58 -17.61 -3.40
N HIS A 33 4.79 -17.87 -2.36
CA HIS A 33 3.43 -18.38 -2.47
C HIS A 33 2.36 -17.27 -2.57
N THR A 34 2.65 -16.06 -2.10
CA THR A 34 1.68 -14.95 -2.10
C THR A 34 1.88 -13.93 -3.22
N ILE A 35 3.11 -13.74 -3.67
CA ILE A 35 3.49 -12.75 -4.70
C ILE A 35 4.08 -13.44 -5.93
N GLY A 36 4.95 -14.43 -5.74
CA GLY A 36 5.55 -15.24 -6.81
C GLY A 36 7.08 -15.19 -6.81
N ASP A 37 7.69 -16.10 -7.56
CA ASP A 37 9.14 -16.33 -7.56
C ASP A 37 9.97 -15.12 -8.00
N VAL A 38 9.50 -14.38 -9.01
CA VAL A 38 10.20 -13.19 -9.54
C VAL A 38 10.41 -12.12 -8.48
N PHE A 39 9.49 -11.98 -7.52
CA PHE A 39 9.62 -11.00 -6.45
C PHE A 39 10.76 -11.34 -5.49
N VAL A 40 10.89 -12.63 -5.15
CA VAL A 40 11.91 -13.13 -4.22
C VAL A 40 13.31 -13.10 -4.86
N GLU A 41 13.40 -13.38 -6.15
CA GLU A 41 14.69 -13.47 -6.86
C GLU A 41 15.29 -12.10 -7.20
N GLU A 42 14.45 -11.13 -7.59
CA GLU A 42 14.92 -9.85 -8.12
C GLU A 42 15.03 -8.73 -7.06
N THR A 43 14.37 -8.87 -5.89
CA THR A 43 14.37 -7.91 -4.75
C THR A 43 14.33 -6.43 -5.18
N TYR A 44 13.56 -6.13 -6.23
CA TYR A 44 13.52 -4.80 -6.85
C TYR A 44 12.67 -3.79 -6.05
N ASP A 45 11.87 -4.27 -5.11
CA ASP A 45 10.91 -3.51 -4.32
C ASP A 45 11.60 -2.49 -3.39
N ILE A 46 12.73 -2.85 -2.77
CA ILE A 46 13.52 -1.96 -1.91
C ILE A 46 14.07 -0.76 -2.70
N PRO A 47 14.80 -0.92 -3.82
CA PRO A 47 15.31 0.21 -4.59
C PRO A 47 14.19 1.02 -5.27
N VAL A 48 13.11 0.38 -5.73
CA VAL A 48 11.94 1.09 -6.27
C VAL A 48 11.27 1.96 -5.20
N THR A 49 11.04 1.42 -4.01
CA THR A 49 10.46 2.18 -2.89
C THR A 49 11.37 3.34 -2.48
N ARG A 50 12.68 3.09 -2.38
CA ARG A 50 13.67 4.12 -2.02
C ARG A 50 13.70 5.22 -3.08
N SER A 51 13.73 4.89 -4.37
CA SER A 51 13.78 5.88 -5.46
C SER A 51 12.49 6.68 -5.58
N ALA A 52 11.33 6.03 -5.45
CA ALA A 52 10.03 6.68 -5.52
C ALA A 52 9.81 7.66 -4.35
N LEU A 53 10.23 7.29 -3.13
CA LEU A 53 9.93 8.06 -1.93
C LEU A 53 11.02 9.06 -1.49
N ASN A 54 12.31 8.80 -1.73
CA ASN A 54 13.37 9.63 -1.13
C ASN A 54 13.74 10.92 -1.87
N LEU A 55 13.24 11.21 -3.07
CA LEU A 55 13.73 12.37 -3.82
C LEU A 55 12.64 13.27 -4.43
N ASN A 56 11.36 12.88 -4.38
CA ASN A 56 10.31 13.60 -5.08
C ASN A 56 8.94 13.54 -4.39
N LEU A 57 8.87 13.26 -3.08
CA LEU A 57 7.57 13.20 -2.40
C LEU A 57 6.78 14.51 -2.57
N SER A 58 7.43 15.66 -2.46
CA SER A 58 6.79 16.97 -2.71
C SER A 58 6.27 17.11 -4.15
N ALA A 59 6.96 16.53 -5.13
CA ALA A 59 6.53 16.53 -6.53
C ALA A 59 5.38 15.54 -6.79
N LYS A 60 5.29 14.47 -5.99
CA LYS A 60 4.24 13.44 -6.07
C LYS A 60 3.03 13.72 -5.20
N LEU A 61 3.15 14.59 -4.20
CA LEU A 61 2.08 14.94 -3.29
C LEU A 61 0.83 15.47 -4.00
N PRO A 62 0.92 16.37 -5.01
CA PRO A 62 -0.27 16.81 -5.75
C PRO A 62 -0.98 15.64 -6.46
N GLU A 63 -0.24 14.75 -7.12
CA GLU A 63 -0.80 13.57 -7.79
C GLU A 63 -1.44 12.59 -6.80
N LEU A 64 -0.83 12.43 -5.62
CA LEU A 64 -1.36 11.60 -4.53
C LEU A 64 -2.66 12.18 -3.97
N LEU A 65 -2.71 13.50 -3.73
CA LEU A 65 -3.90 14.16 -3.18
C LEU A 65 -5.06 14.16 -4.17
N ASP A 66 -4.78 14.35 -5.46
CA ASP A 66 -5.76 14.22 -6.53
C ASP A 66 -6.34 12.79 -6.56
N GLU A 67 -5.48 11.76 -6.56
CA GLU A 67 -5.93 10.37 -6.55
C GLU A 67 -6.69 10.02 -5.27
N LEU A 68 -6.25 10.51 -4.11
CA LEU A 68 -6.92 10.27 -2.85
C LEU A 68 -8.31 10.90 -2.84
N THR A 69 -8.44 12.14 -3.30
CA THR A 69 -9.73 12.84 -3.41
C THR A 69 -10.67 12.07 -4.32
N ARG A 70 -10.18 11.65 -5.49
CA ARG A 70 -10.94 10.86 -6.46
C ARG A 70 -11.34 9.50 -5.92
N ALA A 71 -10.41 8.76 -5.31
CA ALA A 71 -10.67 7.44 -4.74
C ALA A 71 -11.65 7.51 -3.56
N CYS A 72 -11.57 8.54 -2.73
CA CYS A 72 -12.55 8.81 -1.68
C CYS A 72 -13.92 9.10 -2.28
N ALA A 73 -14.04 10.04 -3.22
CA ALA A 73 -15.30 10.36 -3.89
C ALA A 73 -15.94 9.09 -4.49
N GLU A 74 -15.20 8.33 -5.29
CA GLU A 74 -15.72 7.12 -5.94
C GLU A 74 -16.14 6.01 -4.96
N ASN A 75 -15.49 5.88 -3.79
CA ASN A 75 -15.83 4.84 -2.81
C ASN A 75 -16.78 5.32 -1.72
N LEU A 76 -16.98 6.63 -1.54
CA LEU A 76 -17.80 7.21 -0.47
C LEU A 76 -19.07 7.90 -1.01
N ASP A 77 -19.02 8.56 -2.16
CA ASP A 77 -20.17 9.25 -2.76
C ASP A 77 -21.37 8.31 -3.05
N PRO A 78 -21.17 7.04 -3.48
CA PRO A 78 -22.28 6.10 -3.61
C PRO A 78 -23.03 5.84 -2.30
N HIS A 79 -22.39 6.09 -1.15
CA HIS A 79 -23.00 5.96 0.17
C HIS A 79 -23.64 7.27 0.66
N ILE A 80 -23.32 8.41 0.03
CA ILE A 80 -23.79 9.74 0.42
C ILE A 80 -24.99 10.18 -0.44
N ALA A 81 -25.08 9.72 -1.68
CA ALA A 81 -26.07 10.17 -2.66
C ALA A 81 -27.54 9.85 -2.30
N ASP A 82 -27.79 8.80 -1.51
CA ASP A 82 -29.15 8.35 -1.19
C ASP A 82 -29.75 8.98 0.09
N SER A 83 -28.95 9.67 0.90
CA SER A 83 -29.50 10.35 2.06
C SER A 83 -28.85 11.70 2.32
N VAL A 84 -29.61 12.75 2.02
CA VAL A 84 -29.25 14.14 2.31
C VAL A 84 -29.14 14.39 3.82
N CYS A 85 -29.52 13.44 4.70
CA CYS A 85 -29.44 13.59 6.16
C CYS A 85 -29.20 12.29 6.99
N ASP A 86 -29.11 11.09 6.41
CA ASP A 86 -28.94 9.85 7.19
C ASP A 86 -27.51 9.30 7.12
N TRP A 87 -27.08 8.71 8.24
CA TRP A 87 -25.81 8.02 8.35
C TRP A 87 -25.83 6.70 7.58
N THR A 88 -24.99 6.59 6.56
CA THR A 88 -24.85 5.34 5.79
C THR A 88 -23.79 4.43 6.42
N PRO A 89 -24.09 3.14 6.64
CA PRO A 89 -23.09 2.19 7.13
C PRO A 89 -22.02 1.91 6.06
N LEU A 90 -20.76 2.04 6.46
CA LEU A 90 -19.59 1.78 5.64
C LEU A 90 -18.80 0.60 6.22
N ASN A 91 -18.30 -0.30 5.38
CA ASN A 91 -17.33 -1.30 5.80
C ASN A 91 -15.90 -0.78 5.58
N PRO A 92 -15.18 -0.34 6.64
CA PRO A 92 -13.85 0.22 6.48
C PRO A 92 -12.84 -0.81 5.94
N ASN A 93 -13.04 -2.10 6.22
CA ASN A 93 -12.14 -3.17 5.78
C ASN A 93 -12.21 -3.42 4.27
N THR A 94 -13.23 -2.91 3.58
CA THR A 94 -13.31 -3.00 2.11
C THR A 94 -12.94 -1.68 1.46
N VAL A 95 -13.34 -0.55 2.05
CA VAL A 95 -13.18 0.77 1.45
C VAL A 95 -11.77 1.32 1.62
N ILE A 96 -11.21 1.24 2.84
CA ILE A 96 -9.89 1.80 3.13
C ILE A 96 -8.80 1.10 2.30
N PRO A 97 -8.73 -0.24 2.22
CA PRO A 97 -7.69 -0.90 1.40
C PRO A 97 -7.77 -0.55 -0.08
N ARG A 98 -8.96 -0.32 -0.64
CA ARG A 98 -9.13 0.10 -2.04
C ARG A 98 -8.55 1.49 -2.30
N ILE A 99 -8.86 2.43 -1.40
CA ILE A 99 -8.34 3.79 -1.47
C ILE A 99 -6.81 3.77 -1.36
N ILE A 100 -6.27 3.05 -0.37
CA ILE A 100 -4.82 2.92 -0.15
C ILE A 100 -4.15 2.28 -1.37
N CYS A 101 -4.71 1.21 -1.93
CA CYS A 101 -4.14 0.50 -3.08
C CYS A 101 -4.07 1.42 -4.31
N ARG A 102 -5.14 2.16 -4.60
CA ARG A 102 -5.14 3.12 -5.72
C ARG A 102 -4.13 4.23 -5.55
N ALA A 103 -4.10 4.86 -4.38
CA ALA A 103 -3.14 5.92 -4.05
C ALA A 103 -1.69 5.41 -4.15
N SER A 104 -1.42 4.22 -3.61
CA SER A 104 -0.09 3.59 -3.67
C SER A 104 0.32 3.29 -5.11
N ASN A 105 -0.58 2.70 -5.92
CA ASN A 105 -0.30 2.42 -7.33
C ASN A 105 0.01 3.70 -8.12
N ARG A 106 -0.71 4.79 -7.85
CA ARG A 106 -0.44 6.10 -8.48
C ARG A 106 0.94 6.64 -8.13
N VAL A 107 1.37 6.48 -6.89
CA VAL A 107 2.68 6.97 -6.42
C VAL A 107 3.83 6.09 -6.92
N PHE A 108 3.71 4.78 -6.80
CA PHE A 108 4.80 3.84 -7.11
C PHE A 108 4.91 3.53 -8.60
N ILE A 109 3.79 3.52 -9.33
CA ILE A 109 3.74 3.03 -10.71
C ILE A 109 3.21 4.08 -11.70
N GLY A 110 2.58 5.15 -11.21
CA GLY A 110 2.18 6.30 -12.01
C GLY A 110 0.80 6.16 -12.65
N GLY A 111 0.73 6.33 -13.98
CA GLY A 111 -0.51 6.26 -14.76
C GLY A 111 -1.27 4.94 -14.58
N PRO A 112 -2.55 4.88 -14.97
CA PRO A 112 -3.41 3.75 -14.64
C PRO A 112 -2.82 2.45 -15.21
N LEU A 113 -2.30 1.60 -14.33
CA LEU A 113 -2.02 0.21 -14.66
C LEU A 113 -3.35 -0.51 -14.77
N PHE A 114 -3.93 -0.42 -15.96
CA PHE A 114 -5.14 -1.11 -16.38
C PHE A 114 -6.33 -0.90 -15.44
N ALA A 115 -7.35 -0.20 -15.94
CA ALA A 115 -8.71 -0.43 -15.47
C ALA A 115 -8.90 -1.94 -15.38
N MET A 116 -9.05 -2.47 -14.15
CA MET A 116 -9.52 -3.83 -13.94
C MET A 116 -10.76 -3.92 -14.81
N LYS A 117 -10.63 -4.59 -15.97
CA LYS A 117 -11.72 -4.69 -16.93
C LYS A 117 -12.85 -5.29 -16.12
N THR A 118 -13.83 -4.46 -15.79
CA THR A 118 -15.16 -4.93 -15.45
C THR A 118 -15.57 -5.68 -16.70
N THR A 119 -15.36 -7.00 -16.68
CA THR A 119 -15.91 -7.89 -17.67
C THR A 119 -17.42 -7.72 -17.58
N SER A 120 -17.95 -6.78 -18.35
CA SER A 120 -19.36 -6.71 -18.69
C SER A 120 -19.60 -7.91 -19.60
N SER A 121 -19.85 -9.06 -19.00
CA SER A 121 -20.60 -10.12 -19.67
C SER A 121 -22.07 -9.72 -19.62
N SER A 122 -22.55 -9.21 -20.75
CA SER A 122 -23.95 -9.27 -21.18
C SER A 122 -23.95 -9.37 -22.70
#